data_AF-A0A2Y9GVJ3-F1
#
_entry.id   AF-A0A2Y9GVJ3-F1
#
_cell.length_a   1.000
_cell.length_b   1.000
_cell.length_c   1.000
_cell.angle_alpha   90.00
_cell.angle_beta   90.00
_cell.angle_gamma   90.00
#
_symmetry.space_group_name_H-M   'P 1'
#
loop_
_entity.id
_entity.type
_entity.pdbx_description
1 polymer ?
#
loop_
_entity_poly.entity_id
_entity_poly.type
_entity_poly.pdbx_seq_one_letter_code
_entity_poly.pdbx_strand_id
1 'polypeptide(L)'
;CFGPVGFMKSSVSLSEDEEWKRMRTLLSPTFTSGKLKEMFSIIGHYGDVLVRNLRKETEKSKSITLKDIFGAYSMDVITSTSFGVNIDSLNNPQDPFVENIKNFLKFDFLDPLFFSV
;
A
#
# COMPACT_ATOMS: atom_id res chain seq x y z
N CYS A 1 -17.40 13.28 -16.60
CA CYS A 1 -17.72 14.45 -15.75
C CYS A 1 -18.45 13.99 -14.50
N PHE A 2 -17.87 14.27 -13.32
CA PHE A 2 -18.45 14.29 -11.97
C PHE A 2 -19.17 13.05 -11.41
N GLY A 3 -18.44 11.95 -11.25
CA GLY A 3 -18.71 10.93 -10.22
C GLY A 3 -17.40 10.53 -9.53
N PRO A 4 -17.39 9.88 -8.35
CA PRO A 4 -16.15 9.44 -7.68
C PRO A 4 -15.28 8.54 -8.58
N VAL A 5 -15.92 7.76 -9.46
CA VAL A 5 -15.28 6.94 -10.50
C VAL A 5 -14.71 7.79 -11.65
N GLY A 6 -15.18 9.02 -11.84
CA GLY A 6 -14.84 9.85 -13.00
C GLY A 6 -13.39 10.32 -13.04
N PHE A 7 -12.75 10.53 -11.88
CA PHE A 7 -11.31 10.83 -11.80
C PHE A 7 -10.45 9.57 -11.89
N MET A 8 -10.92 8.45 -11.31
CA MET A 8 -10.19 7.18 -11.29
C MET A 8 -10.47 6.29 -12.51
N LYS A 9 -11.28 6.71 -13.48
CA LYS A 9 -11.64 5.92 -14.66
C LYS A 9 -10.41 5.47 -15.46
N SER A 10 -9.35 6.28 -15.47
CA SER A 10 -8.08 5.95 -16.14
C SER A 10 -7.11 5.14 -15.26
N SER A 11 -7.53 4.71 -14.06
CA SER A 11 -6.73 3.78 -13.25
C SER A 11 -6.75 2.39 -13.87
N VAL A 12 -5.66 1.64 -13.75
CA VAL A 12 -5.54 0.29 -14.33
C VAL A 12 -6.58 -0.70 -13.80
N SER A 13 -7.12 -0.47 -12.60
CA SER A 13 -8.16 -1.30 -11.98
C SER A 13 -9.57 -1.02 -12.48
N LEU A 14 -9.83 0.16 -13.06
CA LEU A 14 -11.16 0.61 -13.48
C LEU A 14 -11.28 0.89 -14.98
N SER A 15 -10.15 1.11 -15.67
CA SER A 15 -10.12 1.31 -17.11
C SER A 15 -10.50 0.03 -17.86
N GLU A 16 -11.05 0.19 -19.06
CA GLU A 16 -11.51 -0.91 -19.93
C GLU A 16 -10.78 -0.89 -21.29
N ASP A 17 -10.87 -2.01 -22.02
CA ASP A 17 -10.41 -2.18 -23.40
C ASP A 17 -8.98 -1.64 -23.69
N GLU A 18 -8.85 -0.77 -24.70
CA GLU A 18 -7.57 -0.21 -25.13
C GLU A 18 -6.97 0.75 -24.08
N GLU A 19 -7.79 1.42 -23.26
CA GLU A 19 -7.29 2.26 -22.18
C GLU A 19 -6.61 1.41 -21.11
N TRP A 20 -7.25 0.30 -20.71
CA TRP A 20 -6.65 -0.68 -19.81
C TRP A 20 -5.37 -1.28 -20.38
N LYS A 21 -5.40 -1.69 -21.65
CA LYS A 21 -4.25 -2.29 -22.32
C LYS A 21 -3.06 -1.31 -22.34
N ARG A 22 -3.32 -0.03 -22.60
CA ARG A 22 -2.32 1.03 -22.54
C ARG A 22 -1.76 1.18 -21.12
N MET A 23 -2.61 1.36 -20.11
CA MET A 23 -2.18 1.55 -18.71
C MET A 23 -1.41 0.34 -18.19
N ARG A 24 -1.88 -0.88 -18.47
CA ARG A 24 -1.21 -2.11 -18.06
C ARG A 24 0.14 -2.27 -18.74
N THR A 25 0.25 -1.93 -20.02
CA THR A 25 1.54 -1.98 -20.74
C THR A 25 2.56 -1.02 -20.12
N LEU A 26 2.11 0.16 -19.66
CA LEU A 26 2.97 1.14 -18.99
C LEU A 26 3.42 0.69 -17.59
N LEU A 27 2.54 0.03 -16.82
CA LEU A 27 2.83 -0.35 -15.43
C LEU A 27 3.54 -1.71 -15.29
N SER A 28 3.38 -2.62 -16.26
CA SER A 28 3.94 -3.98 -16.18
C SER A 28 5.46 -4.04 -15.96
N PRO A 29 6.30 -3.16 -16.58
CA PRO A 29 7.75 -3.17 -16.37
C PRO A 29 8.20 -2.91 -14.93
N THR A 30 7.36 -2.25 -14.11
CA THR A 30 7.65 -1.90 -12.71
C THR A 30 7.84 -3.14 -11.83
N PHE A 31 7.18 -4.26 -12.17
CA PHE A 31 7.18 -5.49 -11.35
C PHE A 31 7.96 -6.64 -12.00
N THR A 32 8.94 -6.33 -12.86
CA THR A 32 9.85 -7.35 -13.40
C THR A 32 10.73 -7.95 -12.30
N SER A 33 11.24 -9.16 -12.51
CA SER A 33 12.11 -9.82 -11.53
C SER A 33 13.37 -9.01 -11.19
N GLY A 34 13.92 -8.23 -12.13
CA GLY A 34 15.02 -7.32 -11.87
C GLY A 34 14.63 -6.20 -10.91
N LYS A 35 13.48 -5.54 -11.15
CA LYS A 35 12.97 -4.48 -10.27
C LYS A 35 12.56 -4.99 -8.89
N LEU A 36 11.95 -6.16 -8.81
CA LEU A 36 11.64 -6.78 -7.53
C LEU A 36 12.90 -7.11 -6.71
N LYS A 37 13.99 -7.54 -7.36
CA LYS A 37 15.28 -7.74 -6.69
C LYS A 37 15.87 -6.42 -6.17
N GLU A 38 15.74 -5.32 -6.91
CA GLU A 38 16.15 -3.99 -6.44
C GLU A 38 15.34 -3.56 -5.21
N MET A 39 14.02 -3.79 -5.20
CA MET A 39 13.13 -3.47 -4.08
C MET A 39 13.37 -4.34 -2.84
N PHE A 40 13.94 -5.53 -3.00
CA PHE A 40 14.10 -6.52 -1.92
C PHE A 40 14.87 -5.98 -0.71
N SER A 41 15.89 -5.15 -0.94
CA SER A 41 16.68 -4.54 0.14
C SER A 41 15.84 -3.58 1.00
N ILE A 42 14.97 -2.79 0.36
CA ILE A 42 14.05 -1.86 1.02
C ILE A 42 13.02 -2.64 1.85
N ILE A 43 12.44 -3.70 1.26
CA ILE A 43 11.49 -4.57 1.94
C ILE A 43 12.13 -5.22 3.18
N GLY A 44 13.36 -5.73 3.03
CA GLY A 44 14.12 -6.31 4.14
C GLY A 44 14.36 -5.31 5.27
N HIS A 45 14.76 -4.08 4.94
CA HIS A 45 14.96 -3.01 5.93
C HIS A 45 13.71 -2.76 6.79
N TYR A 46 12.54 -2.60 6.17
CA TYR A 46 11.29 -2.42 6.91
C TYR A 46 10.86 -3.69 7.64
N GLY A 47 11.25 -4.88 7.15
CA GLY A 47 11.08 -6.14 7.87
C GLY A 47 11.82 -6.15 9.21
N ASP A 48 13.06 -5.65 9.22
CA ASP A 48 13.83 -5.51 10.46
C ASP A 48 13.22 -4.47 11.41
N VAL A 49 12.66 -3.37 10.89
CA VAL A 49 11.91 -2.39 11.69
C VAL A 49 10.67 -3.03 12.32
N LEU A 50 9.90 -3.79 11.54
CA LEU A 50 8.72 -4.52 12.00
C LEU A 50 9.05 -5.49 13.14
N VAL A 51 10.09 -6.32 12.97
CA VAL A 51 10.53 -7.27 14.01
C VAL A 51 10.96 -6.54 15.29
N ARG A 52 11.68 -5.41 15.16
CA ARG A 52 12.07 -4.59 16.32
C ARG A 52 10.85 -4.03 17.05
N ASN A 53 9.84 -3.54 16.33
CA ASN A 53 8.63 -3.00 16.94
C ASN A 53 7.76 -4.10 17.58
N LEU A 54 7.65 -5.27 16.95
CA LEU A 54 6.98 -6.43 17.57
C LEU A 54 7.65 -6.84 18.89
N ARG A 55 8.99 -6.90 18.94
CA ARG A 55 9.72 -7.23 20.18
C ARG A 55 9.40 -6.24 21.31
N LYS A 56 9.43 -4.94 21.04
CA LYS A 56 9.07 -3.89 22.01
C LYS A 56 7.65 -4.04 22.54
N GLU A 57 6.70 -4.45 21.70
CA GLU A 57 5.31 -4.65 22.13
C GLU A 57 5.15 -5.95 22.95
N THR A 58 5.90 -7.00 22.63
CA THR A 58 5.91 -8.23 23.45
C THR A 58 6.47 -8.01 24.84
N GLU A 59 7.48 -7.14 25.01
CA GLU A 59 8.03 -6.77 26.32
C GLU A 59 7.01 -6.05 27.21
N LYS A 60 6.01 -5.39 26.61
CA LYS A 60 4.95 -4.67 27.32
C LYS A 60 3.78 -5.58 27.73
N SER A 61 3.81 -6.87 27.38
CA SER A 61 2.72 -7.84 27.61
C SER A 61 1.33 -7.34 27.15
N LYS A 62 1.30 -6.54 26.07
CA LYS A 62 0.06 -6.01 25.49
C LYS A 62 -0.38 -6.84 24.29
N SER A 63 -1.69 -6.92 24.09
CA SER A 63 -2.27 -7.44 22.84
C SER A 63 -1.91 -6.51 21.68
N ILE A 64 -1.44 -7.08 20.58
CA ILE A 64 -1.04 -6.34 19.38
C ILE A 64 -2.15 -6.43 18.33
N THR A 65 -2.61 -5.29 17.83
CA THR A 65 -3.52 -5.24 16.69
C THR A 65 -2.72 -5.47 15.40
N LEU A 66 -2.85 -6.66 14.81
CA LEU A 66 -2.12 -7.03 13.59
C LEU A 66 -2.36 -6.08 12.42
N LYS A 67 -3.60 -5.58 12.28
CA LYS A 67 -3.99 -4.63 11.22
C LYS A 67 -3.17 -3.33 11.28
N ASP A 68 -2.88 -2.84 12.49
CA ASP A 68 -2.17 -1.56 12.65
C ASP A 68 -0.69 -1.73 12.33
N ILE A 69 -0.06 -2.79 12.83
CA ILE A 69 1.38 -2.99 12.65
C ILE A 69 1.74 -3.43 11.23
N PHE A 70 0.99 -4.37 10.64
CA PHE A 70 1.21 -4.78 9.25
C PHE A 70 0.72 -3.74 8.25
N GLY A 71 -0.29 -2.95 8.63
CA GLY A 71 -0.74 -1.81 7.84
C GLY A 71 0.34 -0.73 7.72
N ALA A 72 1.00 -0.37 8.83
CA ALA A 72 2.13 0.55 8.82
C ALA A 72 3.32 -0.01 8.02
N TYR A 73 3.71 -1.27 8.25
CA TYR A 73 4.77 -1.92 7.46
C TYR A 73 4.49 -1.88 5.95
N SER A 74 3.27 -2.23 5.53
CA SER A 74 2.90 -2.23 4.11
C SER A 74 2.94 -0.82 3.52
N MET A 75 2.60 0.19 4.32
CA MET A 75 2.65 1.59 3.92
C MET A 75 4.09 2.07 3.69
N ASP A 76 4.99 1.77 4.62
CA ASP A 76 6.41 2.15 4.51
C ASP A 76 7.08 1.47 3.31
N VAL A 77 6.76 0.20 3.07
CA VAL A 77 7.26 -0.53 1.91
C VAL A 77 6.78 0.12 0.61
N ILE A 78 5.46 0.29 0.42
CA ILE A 78 4.94 0.77 -0.87
C ILE A 78 5.38 2.20 -1.17
N THR A 79 5.49 3.05 -0.14
CA THR A 79 5.88 4.45 -0.29
C THR A 79 7.35 4.59 -0.66
N SER A 80 8.18 3.77 -0.03
CA SER A 80 9.61 3.75 -0.33
C SER A 80 9.90 3.12 -1.68
N THR A 81 9.28 2.00 -2.04
CA THR A 81 9.56 1.32 -3.31
C THR A 81 8.96 2.04 -4.52
N SER A 82 7.80 2.67 -4.36
CA SER A 82 7.07 3.28 -5.49
C SER A 82 7.38 4.76 -5.67
N PHE A 83 7.61 5.49 -4.58
CA PHE A 83 7.83 6.95 -4.61
C PHE A 83 9.21 7.37 -4.10
N GLY A 84 10.01 6.47 -3.53
CA GLY A 84 11.31 6.80 -2.95
C GLY A 84 11.19 7.63 -1.66
N VAL A 85 10.04 7.62 -1.01
CA VAL A 85 9.75 8.42 0.20
C VAL A 85 9.70 7.52 1.42
N ASN A 86 10.45 7.88 2.45
CA ASN A 86 10.38 7.23 3.76
C ASN A 86 9.47 8.05 4.70
N ILE A 87 8.36 7.45 5.11
CA ILE A 87 7.34 8.09 5.96
C ILE A 87 7.52 7.70 7.44
N ASP A 88 8.18 6.58 7.71
CA ASP A 88 8.37 6.01 9.06
C ASP A 88 7.05 5.79 9.82
N SER A 89 6.03 5.27 9.11
CA SER A 89 4.69 5.05 9.66
C SER A 89 4.65 3.99 10.77
N LEU A 90 5.64 3.08 10.80
CA LEU A 90 5.84 2.11 11.87
C LEU A 90 6.14 2.76 13.23
N ASN A 91 6.72 3.97 13.25
CA ASN A 91 6.98 4.73 14.47
C ASN A 91 6.05 5.95 14.63
N ASN A 92 5.51 6.48 13.52
CA ASN A 92 4.59 7.61 13.52
C ASN A 92 3.25 7.28 12.82
N PRO A 93 2.29 6.64 13.51
CA PRO A 93 1.03 6.20 12.91
C PRO A 93 0.04 7.33 12.57
N GLN A 94 0.35 8.58 12.97
CA GLN A 94 -0.44 9.80 12.70
C GLN A 94 0.13 10.63 11.54
N ASP A 95 1.03 10.06 10.74
CA ASP A 95 1.48 10.77 9.54
C ASP A 95 0.28 11.06 8.61
N PRO A 96 0.14 12.30 8.09
CA PRO A 96 -0.99 12.69 7.24
C PRO A 96 -1.18 11.80 6.01
N PHE A 97 -0.09 11.26 5.45
CA PHE A 97 -0.16 10.34 4.32
C PHE A 97 -0.80 9.00 4.71
N VAL A 98 -0.40 8.47 5.87
CA VAL A 98 -0.95 7.23 6.43
C VAL A 98 -2.43 7.40 6.76
N GLU A 99 -2.82 8.53 7.34
CA GLU A 99 -4.22 8.84 7.67
C GLU A 99 -5.08 8.96 6.41
N ASN A 100 -4.61 9.70 5.40
CA ASN A 100 -5.31 9.85 4.13
C ASN A 100 -5.53 8.51 3.42
N ILE A 101 -4.52 7.63 3.38
CA ILE A 101 -4.67 6.31 2.76
C ILE A 101 -5.56 5.39 3.58
N LYS A 102 -5.51 5.44 4.93
CA LYS A 102 -6.46 4.69 5.76
C LYS A 102 -7.90 5.09 5.47
N ASN A 103 -8.15 6.37 5.20
CA ASN A 103 -9.49 6.85 4.85
C ASN A 103 -9.88 6.46 3.42
N PHE A 104 -8.94 6.49 2.47
CA PHE A 104 -9.15 6.00 1.10
C PHE A 104 -9.49 4.50 1.06
N LEU A 105 -8.68 3.64 1.70
CA LEU A 105 -8.83 2.19 1.67
C LEU A 105 -10.07 1.66 2.43
N LYS A 106 -10.67 2.46 3.32
CA LYS A 106 -11.93 2.09 3.98
C LYS A 106 -13.10 1.99 2.98
N PHE A 107 -13.00 2.65 1.82
CA PHE A 107 -14.14 2.85 0.93
C PHE A 107 -14.33 1.73 -0.11
N ASP A 108 -13.31 0.94 -0.45
CA ASP A 108 -13.38 0.06 -1.63
C ASP A 108 -13.53 -1.45 -1.33
N PHE A 109 -13.22 -1.94 -0.13
CA PHE A 109 -13.14 -3.41 0.10
C PHE A 109 -14.48 -4.09 0.45
N LEU A 110 -15.48 -3.34 0.92
CA LEU A 110 -16.76 -3.89 1.42
C LEU A 110 -17.98 -3.43 0.61
N ASP A 111 -17.76 -2.84 -0.56
CA ASP A 111 -18.87 -2.47 -1.43
C ASP A 111 -19.41 -3.75 -2.13
N PRO A 112 -20.70 -4.09 -2.00
CA PRO A 112 -21.30 -5.30 -2.61
C PRO A 112 -21.22 -5.33 -4.15
N LEU A 113 -20.70 -4.28 -4.79
CA LEU A 113 -20.42 -4.21 -6.22
C LEU A 113 -19.20 -5.05 -6.65
N PHE A 114 -18.28 -5.41 -5.76
CA PHE A 114 -17.09 -6.22 -6.11
C PHE A 114 -17.44 -7.68 -6.52
N PHE A 115 -18.62 -8.18 -6.14
CA PHE A 115 -19.10 -9.53 -6.47
C PHE A 115 -20.24 -9.53 -7.51
N SER A 116 -20.55 -8.38 -8.13
CA SER A 116 -21.63 -8.26 -9.12
C SER A 116 -21.11 -8.33 -10.57
N VAL A 117 -20.13 -9.20 -10.82
CA VAL A 117 -19.81 -9.73 -12.17
C VAL A 117 -20.04 -11.23 -12.16
#